data_AF-A0A939U9S4-F1
#
_entry.id   AF-A0A939U9S4-F1
#
_cell.length_a   1.000
_cell.length_b   1.000
_cell.length_c   1.000
_cell.angle_alpha   90.00
_cell.angle_beta   90.00
_cell.angle_gamma   90.00
#
_symmetry.space_group_name_H-M   'P 1'
#
loop_
_entity.id
_entity.type
_entity.pdbx_description
1 polymer ?
#
loop_
_entity_poly.entity_id
_entity_poly.type
_entity_poly.pdbx_seq_one_letter_code
_entity_poly.pdbx_strand_id
1 'polypeptide(L)'
;RDHSDFLRYWDRYKPLFELDPTDYKGWAHGLKKAGYATDPAYATKLIKIIEQYKLYRFDTGSAGETIAVPTAPLVLEKQTVTKVAVSGERYTYSLNRPLYKRNGVRFIYSQQGETWESIAQGQGLFLKELLAFNDLSQSTPLPKGTVVYLQRKRRQAARGMEMYVFSEGECLRDVCQRFAVRQASVVKLNGLPEGWVPQEGDRVILRKVR
;
A
#
# COMPACT_ATOMS: atom_id res chain seq x y z
N ARG A 1 -11.26 -7.08 3.11
CA ARG A 1 -11.94 -5.92 3.73
C ARG A 1 -11.54 -4.73 2.89
N ASP A 2 -12.48 -4.16 2.16
CA ASP A 2 -12.17 -3.23 1.07
C ASP A 2 -11.97 -1.84 1.67
N HIS A 3 -10.95 -1.12 1.20
CA HIS A 3 -10.64 0.20 1.75
C HIS A 3 -11.73 1.24 1.41
N SER A 4 -12.72 0.88 0.60
CA SER A 4 -13.88 1.70 0.22
C SER A 4 -15.11 1.51 1.12
N ASP A 5 -15.10 0.55 2.05
CA ASP A 5 -16.27 0.22 2.88
C ASP A 5 -16.73 1.43 3.73
N PHE A 6 -15.81 2.29 4.17
CA PHE A 6 -16.12 3.47 4.98
C PHE A 6 -17.06 4.46 4.26
N LEU A 7 -17.05 4.51 2.92
CA LEU A 7 -17.97 5.36 2.15
C LEU A 7 -19.42 4.98 2.41
N ARG A 8 -19.72 3.68 2.60
CA ARG A 8 -21.08 3.17 2.80
C ARG A 8 -21.61 3.34 4.21
N TYR A 9 -20.71 3.36 5.21
CA TYR A 9 -21.11 3.29 6.62
C TYR A 9 -21.08 4.64 7.33
N TRP A 10 -20.37 5.65 6.81
CA TRP A 10 -20.24 6.94 7.48
C TRP A 10 -21.26 7.96 6.97
N ASP A 11 -21.99 8.60 7.89
CA ASP A 11 -23.11 9.50 7.59
C ASP A 11 -22.76 10.64 6.64
N ARG A 12 -21.53 11.16 6.73
CA ARG A 12 -21.05 12.26 5.89
C ARG A 12 -21.02 11.93 4.39
N TYR A 13 -20.94 10.65 4.01
CA TYR A 13 -20.91 10.19 2.63
C TYR A 13 -22.26 9.70 2.12
N LYS A 14 -23.29 9.61 2.97
CA LYS A 14 -24.65 9.20 2.56
C LYS A 14 -25.19 9.98 1.34
N PRO A 15 -25.03 11.32 1.26
CA PRO A 15 -25.53 12.08 0.11
C PRO A 15 -24.88 11.69 -1.23
N LEU A 16 -23.72 11.03 -1.22
CA LEU A 16 -23.09 10.55 -2.46
C LEU A 16 -23.88 9.43 -3.12
N PHE A 17 -24.58 8.61 -2.35
CA PHE A 17 -25.36 7.48 -2.88
C PHE A 17 -26.71 7.89 -3.46
N GLU A 18 -27.06 9.17 -3.35
CA GLU A 18 -28.21 9.77 -4.05
C GLU A 18 -27.83 10.22 -5.47
N LEU A 19 -26.54 10.31 -5.77
CA LEU A 19 -26.04 10.65 -7.10
C LEU A 19 -26.07 9.43 -8.01
N ASP A 20 -26.17 9.69 -9.32
CA ASP A 20 -26.02 8.64 -10.32
C ASP A 20 -24.63 7.97 -10.17
N PRO A 21 -24.53 6.64 -10.15
CA PRO A 21 -23.25 5.93 -10.08
C PRO A 21 -22.26 6.31 -11.19
N THR A 22 -22.74 6.80 -12.33
CA THR A 22 -21.94 7.24 -13.48
C THR A 22 -21.58 8.74 -13.43
N ASP A 23 -22.14 9.51 -12.48
CA ASP A 23 -21.83 10.93 -12.31
C ASP A 23 -20.51 11.15 -11.56
N TYR A 24 -19.40 10.78 -12.20
CA TYR A 24 -18.07 10.92 -11.60
C TYR A 24 -17.72 12.37 -11.20
N LYS A 25 -18.36 13.38 -11.80
CA LYS A 25 -18.16 14.79 -11.45
C LYS A 25 -18.86 15.12 -10.13
N GLY A 26 -20.14 14.76 -10.00
CA GLY A 26 -20.90 14.88 -8.76
C GLY A 26 -20.22 14.13 -7.62
N TRP A 27 -19.78 12.89 -7.87
CA TRP A 27 -19.03 12.10 -6.89
C TRP A 27 -17.72 12.78 -6.47
N ALA A 28 -16.92 13.32 -7.39
CA ALA A 28 -15.68 14.01 -7.06
C ALA A 28 -15.88 15.26 -6.18
N HIS A 29 -16.90 16.06 -6.51
CA HIS A 29 -17.26 17.24 -5.72
C HIS A 29 -17.86 16.86 -4.37
N GLY A 30 -18.72 15.84 -4.33
CA GLY A 30 -19.33 15.33 -3.11
C GLY A 30 -18.31 14.71 -2.16
N LEU A 31 -17.32 13.96 -2.66
CA LEU A 31 -16.22 13.41 -1.85
C LEU A 31 -15.40 14.52 -1.19
N LYS A 32 -15.06 15.57 -1.97
CA LYS A 32 -14.39 16.76 -1.42
C LYS A 32 -15.23 17.43 -0.33
N LYS A 33 -16.52 17.67 -0.62
CA LYS A 33 -17.46 18.35 0.30
C LYS A 33 -17.67 17.53 1.57
N ALA A 34 -17.78 16.22 1.43
CA ALA A 34 -17.81 15.26 2.50
C ALA A 34 -16.45 15.10 3.18
N GLY A 35 -15.43 15.89 2.84
CA GLY A 35 -14.12 15.95 3.49
C GLY A 35 -13.30 14.66 3.42
N TYR A 36 -13.47 13.89 2.33
CA TYR A 36 -12.59 12.79 1.98
C TYR A 36 -11.14 13.26 1.75
N ALA A 37 -10.98 14.49 1.25
CA ALA A 37 -9.69 15.10 1.02
C ALA A 37 -9.71 16.57 1.43
N THR A 38 -8.60 17.03 2.03
CA THR A 38 -8.42 18.42 2.50
C THR A 38 -7.96 19.37 1.40
N ASP A 39 -7.56 18.86 0.23
CA ASP A 39 -7.08 19.66 -0.89
C ASP A 39 -8.25 20.42 -1.57
N PRO A 40 -8.20 21.77 -1.64
CA PRO A 40 -9.20 22.57 -2.34
C PRO A 40 -9.36 22.21 -3.83
N ALA A 41 -8.31 21.70 -4.46
CA ALA A 41 -8.31 21.28 -5.86
C ALA A 41 -8.64 19.79 -6.06
N TYR A 42 -8.96 19.04 -4.99
CA TYR A 42 -9.17 17.60 -5.04
C TYR A 42 -10.17 17.17 -6.13
N ALA A 43 -11.39 17.74 -6.11
CA ALA A 43 -12.44 17.39 -7.06
C ALA A 43 -11.99 17.64 -8.51
N THR A 44 -11.39 18.80 -8.77
CA THR A 44 -10.89 19.18 -10.10
C THR A 44 -9.78 18.25 -10.58
N LYS A 45 -8.86 17.84 -9.69
CA LYS A 45 -7.79 16.90 -10.01
C LYS A 45 -8.34 15.51 -10.34
N LEU A 46 -9.30 15.03 -9.57
CA LEU A 46 -9.93 13.73 -9.79
C LEU A 46 -10.70 13.71 -11.12
N ILE A 47 -11.51 14.72 -11.38
CA ILE A 47 -12.22 14.90 -12.66
C ILE A 47 -11.22 14.91 -13.82
N LYS A 48 -10.13 15.67 -13.69
CA LYS A 48 -9.10 15.76 -14.72
C LYS A 48 -8.47 14.40 -15.03
N ILE A 49 -8.19 13.57 -14.01
CA ILE A 49 -7.66 12.22 -14.19
C ILE A 49 -8.67 11.34 -14.94
N ILE A 50 -9.94 11.36 -14.52
CA ILE A 50 -11.01 10.56 -15.13
C ILE A 50 -11.21 10.94 -16.60
N GLU A 51 -11.17 12.23 -16.92
CA GLU A 51 -11.31 12.74 -18.28
C GLU A 51 -10.06 12.47 -19.12
N GLN A 52 -8.86 12.72 -18.59
CA GLN A 52 -7.59 12.49 -19.28
C GLN A 52 -7.44 11.03 -19.73
N TYR A 53 -7.87 10.09 -18.90
CA TYR A 53 -7.79 8.66 -19.18
C TYR A 53 -9.12 8.06 -19.68
N LYS A 54 -10.14 8.89 -19.89
CA LYS A 54 -11.49 8.49 -20.34
C LYS A 54 -12.05 7.31 -19.52
N LEU A 55 -11.83 7.32 -18.21
CA LEU A 55 -12.18 6.19 -17.32
C LEU A 55 -13.70 5.98 -17.22
N TYR A 56 -14.48 7.04 -17.40
CA TYR A 56 -15.96 6.98 -17.43
C TYR A 56 -16.51 6.03 -18.51
N ARG A 57 -15.71 5.66 -19.52
CA ARG A 57 -16.11 4.68 -20.54
C ARG A 57 -16.30 3.27 -19.96
N PHE A 58 -15.74 2.99 -18.79
CA PHE A 58 -15.83 1.69 -18.14
C PHE A 58 -17.06 1.57 -17.22
N ASP A 59 -17.73 2.68 -16.90
CA ASP A 59 -18.87 2.71 -15.98
C ASP A 59 -20.13 2.05 -16.58
N THR A 60 -20.19 1.87 -17.91
CA THR A 60 -21.35 1.34 -18.65
C THR A 60 -21.09 -0.03 -19.29
N GLY A 61 -20.01 -0.72 -18.95
CA GLY A 61 -19.83 -2.14 -19.28
C GLY A 61 -19.56 -2.49 -20.75
N SER A 62 -19.10 -1.54 -21.59
CA SER A 62 -18.70 -1.86 -22.96
C SER A 62 -17.34 -2.56 -23.01
N ALA A 63 -17.38 -3.89 -22.87
CA ALA A 63 -16.29 -4.81 -23.19
C ALA A 63 -16.07 -4.81 -24.72
N GLY A 64 -15.23 -3.92 -25.26
CA GLY A 64 -15.06 -3.86 -26.72
C GLY A 64 -13.84 -3.16 -27.30
N GLU A 65 -13.04 -2.42 -26.54
CA GLU A 65 -11.80 -1.83 -27.08
C GLU A 65 -10.65 -2.00 -26.08
N THR A 66 -9.65 -2.79 -26.48
CA THR A 66 -8.35 -2.87 -25.80
C THR A 66 -7.61 -1.54 -25.95
N ILE A 67 -8.01 -0.54 -25.17
CA ILE A 67 -7.22 0.67 -24.98
C ILE A 67 -6.18 0.34 -23.92
N ALA A 68 -4.90 0.55 -24.23
CA ALA A 68 -3.81 0.40 -23.28
C ALA A 68 -4.00 1.37 -22.11
N VAL A 69 -4.67 0.90 -21.06
CA VAL A 69 -4.86 1.63 -19.81
C VAL A 69 -3.47 1.93 -19.25
N PRO A 70 -3.10 3.21 -19.02
CA PRO A 70 -1.87 3.52 -18.31
C PRO A 70 -1.97 2.92 -16.92
N THR A 71 -0.99 2.08 -16.58
CA THR A 71 -0.98 1.29 -15.34
C THR A 71 -1.36 2.17 -14.15
N ALA A 72 -2.41 1.79 -13.42
CA ALA A 72 -2.79 2.45 -12.18
C ALA A 72 -1.55 2.64 -11.28
N PRO A 73 -1.42 3.76 -10.54
CA PRO A 73 -0.30 3.98 -9.60
C PRO A 73 -0.18 2.88 -8.54
N LEU A 74 -1.27 2.12 -8.36
CA LEU A 74 -1.29 0.82 -7.72
C LEU A 74 -1.06 -0.24 -8.79
N VAL A 75 0.19 -0.42 -9.21
CA VAL A 75 0.57 -1.64 -9.93
C VAL A 75 0.21 -2.79 -8.98
N LEU A 76 -0.89 -3.50 -9.26
CA LEU A 76 -1.11 -4.86 -8.77
C LEU A 76 0.20 -5.59 -9.05
N GLU A 77 0.88 -5.91 -7.95
CA GLU A 77 2.28 -6.29 -7.96
C GLU A 77 2.49 -7.42 -8.94
N LYS A 78 3.34 -7.19 -9.94
CA LYS A 78 3.69 -8.24 -10.90
C LYS A 78 4.28 -9.40 -10.10
N GLN A 79 3.50 -10.49 -10.01
CA GLN A 79 3.98 -11.74 -9.43
C GLN A 79 5.16 -12.21 -10.26
N THR A 80 6.29 -12.34 -9.60
CA THR A 80 7.42 -13.10 -10.13
C THR A 80 7.36 -14.46 -9.47
N VAL A 81 7.06 -15.50 -10.25
CA VAL A 81 7.12 -16.88 -9.74
C VAL A 81 8.59 -17.28 -9.71
N THR A 82 9.21 -17.26 -8.54
CA THR A 82 10.52 -17.89 -8.32
C THR A 82 10.30 -19.29 -7.76
N LYS A 83 10.68 -20.31 -8.54
CA LYS A 83 10.83 -21.68 -8.03
C LYS A 83 12.08 -21.70 -7.16
N VAL A 84 11.91 -21.81 -5.84
CA VAL A 84 13.05 -22.02 -4.92
C VAL A 84 12.94 -23.46 -4.43
N ALA A 85 13.92 -24.29 -4.81
CA ALA A 85 14.05 -25.65 -4.32
C ALA A 85 14.88 -25.62 -3.03
N VAL A 86 14.28 -25.97 -1.89
CA VAL A 86 15.02 -26.29 -0.66
C VAL A 86 14.39 -27.51 -0.01
N SER A 87 15.18 -28.58 0.12
CA SER A 87 14.85 -29.78 0.89
C SER A 87 15.17 -29.55 2.36
N GLY A 88 14.16 -29.64 3.22
CA GLY A 88 14.35 -29.59 4.67
C GLY A 88 13.17 -30.25 5.37
N GLU A 89 13.43 -31.33 6.08
CA GLU A 89 12.46 -32.11 6.83
C GLU A 89 11.78 -31.23 7.90
N ARG A 90 10.44 -31.22 7.91
CA ARG A 90 9.50 -30.73 8.95
C ARG A 90 8.63 -29.50 8.63
N TYR A 91 8.81 -28.80 7.50
CA TYR A 91 7.85 -27.76 7.09
C TYR A 91 7.52 -27.85 5.60
N THR A 92 6.23 -27.98 5.27
CA THR A 92 5.74 -28.00 3.88
C THR A 92 5.79 -26.59 3.31
N TYR A 93 6.92 -26.19 2.72
CA TYR A 93 6.92 -24.99 1.87
C TYR A 93 6.16 -25.31 0.58
N SER A 94 5.17 -24.49 0.26
CA SER A 94 4.53 -24.55 -1.06
C SER A 94 5.55 -24.08 -2.10
N LEU A 95 6.00 -25.00 -2.96
CA LEU A 95 7.02 -24.80 -4.01
C LEU A 95 6.66 -23.71 -5.05
N ASN A 96 5.50 -23.06 -4.91
CA ASN A 96 4.95 -22.03 -5.79
C ASN A 96 4.58 -20.73 -5.04
N ARG A 97 5.27 -20.37 -3.96
CA ARG A 97 4.97 -19.10 -3.26
C ARG A 97 5.24 -17.90 -4.17
N PRO A 98 4.22 -17.07 -4.49
CA PRO A 98 4.43 -15.91 -5.34
C PRO A 98 5.34 -14.89 -4.67
N LEU A 99 6.33 -14.39 -5.41
CA LEU A 99 7.24 -13.36 -4.95
C LEU A 99 6.89 -12.03 -5.62
N TYR A 100 6.70 -11.02 -4.79
CA TYR A 100 6.25 -9.70 -5.22
C TYR A 100 7.40 -8.69 -5.13
N LYS A 101 7.23 -7.55 -5.80
CA LYS A 101 8.22 -6.49 -5.83
C LYS A 101 7.55 -5.13 -5.69
N ARG A 102 8.00 -4.34 -4.71
CA ARG A 102 7.54 -2.96 -4.49
C ARG A 102 8.74 -2.05 -4.28
N ASN A 103 8.77 -0.89 -4.96
CA ASN A 103 9.92 0.04 -4.94
C ASN A 103 11.28 -0.65 -5.18
N GLY A 104 11.29 -1.69 -6.03
CA GLY A 104 12.50 -2.46 -6.28
C GLY A 104 12.94 -3.42 -5.17
N VAL A 105 12.08 -3.71 -4.18
CA VAL A 105 12.35 -4.56 -3.02
C VAL A 105 11.43 -5.79 -3.06
N ARG A 106 12.00 -6.97 -2.86
CA ARG A 106 11.27 -8.25 -2.87
C ARG A 106 10.53 -8.50 -1.55
N PHE A 107 9.32 -9.05 -1.64
CA PHE A 107 8.53 -9.44 -0.48
C PHE A 107 7.54 -10.57 -0.81
N ILE A 108 6.94 -11.13 0.25
CA ILE A 108 5.90 -12.16 0.18
C ILE A 108 4.75 -11.83 1.14
N TYR A 109 3.60 -12.47 0.96
CA TYR A 109 2.50 -12.44 1.94
C TYR A 109 2.59 -13.65 2.85
N SER A 110 2.51 -13.46 4.17
CA SER A 110 2.48 -14.54 5.16
C SER A 110 1.29 -15.48 4.97
N GLN A 111 1.49 -16.76 5.26
CA GLN A 111 0.47 -17.80 5.25
C GLN A 111 0.01 -18.11 6.68
N GLN A 112 -1.07 -18.88 6.81
CA GLN A 112 -1.61 -19.25 8.11
C GLN A 112 -0.62 -20.14 8.87
N GLY A 113 -0.33 -19.79 10.13
CA GLY A 113 0.57 -20.55 11.00
C GLY A 113 2.07 -20.29 10.76
N GLU A 114 2.44 -19.40 9.83
CA GLU A 114 3.84 -19.02 9.66
C GLU A 114 4.34 -18.11 10.79
N THR A 115 5.61 -18.29 11.13
CA THR A 115 6.35 -17.38 12.01
C THR A 115 7.48 -16.69 11.26
N TRP A 116 8.01 -15.62 11.84
CA TRP A 116 9.20 -14.92 11.30
C TRP A 116 10.38 -15.87 11.14
N GLU A 117 10.57 -16.78 12.10
CA GLU A 117 11.63 -17.80 12.11
C GLU A 117 11.46 -18.75 10.91
N SER A 118 10.24 -19.28 10.71
CA SER A 118 9.96 -20.18 9.60
C SER A 118 10.18 -19.51 8.24
N ILE A 119 9.81 -18.24 8.08
CA ILE A 119 10.04 -17.52 6.83
C ILE A 119 11.54 -17.24 6.63
N ALA A 120 12.26 -16.84 7.68
CA ALA A 120 13.69 -16.57 7.62
C ALA A 120 14.47 -17.81 7.19
N GLN A 121 14.22 -18.95 7.86
CA GLN A 121 14.83 -20.24 7.52
C GLN A 121 14.53 -20.64 6.07
N GLY A 122 13.28 -20.54 5.65
CA GLY A 122 12.85 -20.90 4.29
C GLY A 122 13.42 -20.00 3.19
N GLN A 123 13.89 -18.80 3.53
CA GLN A 123 14.53 -17.87 2.60
C GLN A 123 16.05 -17.80 2.77
N GLY A 124 16.64 -18.64 3.64
CA GLY A 124 18.07 -18.64 3.94
C GLY A 124 18.56 -17.33 4.57
N LEU A 125 17.71 -16.67 5.37
CA LEU A 125 18.02 -15.42 6.07
C LEU A 125 18.17 -15.67 7.57
N PHE A 126 18.99 -14.87 8.26
CA PHE A 126 18.96 -14.85 9.73
C PHE A 126 17.68 -14.17 10.21
N LEU A 127 17.06 -14.67 11.30
CA LEU A 127 15.84 -14.08 11.88
C LEU A 127 15.97 -12.57 12.11
N LYS A 128 17.09 -12.16 12.72
CA LYS A 128 17.37 -10.75 13.01
C LYS A 128 17.43 -9.89 11.74
N GLU A 129 17.92 -10.43 10.63
CA GLU A 129 17.95 -9.72 9.35
C GLU A 129 16.55 -9.56 8.77
N LEU A 130 15.75 -10.61 8.77
CA LEU A 130 14.36 -10.55 8.30
C LEU A 130 13.55 -9.55 9.11
N LEU A 131 13.66 -9.58 10.44
CA LEU A 131 13.02 -8.61 11.33
C LEU A 131 13.49 -7.18 11.03
N ALA A 132 14.79 -6.96 10.86
CA ALA A 132 15.35 -5.65 10.53
C ALA A 132 14.89 -5.12 9.17
N PHE A 133 14.71 -5.99 8.15
CA PHE A 133 14.14 -5.58 6.87
C PHE A 133 12.69 -5.09 7.00
N ASN A 134 11.99 -5.60 8.02
CA ASN A 134 10.59 -5.30 8.32
C ASN A 134 10.42 -4.28 9.47
N ASP A 135 11.48 -3.51 9.78
CA ASP A 135 11.53 -2.50 10.83
C ASP A 135 11.06 -3.04 12.20
N LEU A 136 11.50 -4.26 12.56
CA LEU A 136 11.22 -4.91 13.84
C LEU A 136 12.52 -5.22 14.59
N SER A 137 12.49 -5.08 15.92
CA SER A 137 13.57 -5.49 16.83
C SER A 137 13.41 -6.92 17.34
N GLN A 138 12.18 -7.40 17.43
CA GLN A 138 11.82 -8.73 17.94
C GLN A 138 10.63 -9.31 17.16
N SER A 139 10.46 -10.62 17.25
CA SER A 139 9.33 -11.32 16.63
C SER A 139 8.01 -10.82 17.21
N THR A 140 7.05 -10.64 16.32
CA THR A 140 5.67 -10.21 16.64
C THR A 140 4.69 -11.20 16.04
N PRO A 141 3.43 -11.26 16.51
CA PRO A 141 2.40 -12.05 15.84
C PRO A 141 2.37 -11.74 14.34
N LEU A 142 2.32 -12.79 13.52
CA LEU A 142 2.34 -12.69 12.07
C LEU A 142 1.01 -13.22 11.49
N PRO A 143 -0.06 -12.39 11.43
CA PRO A 143 -1.31 -12.78 10.81
C PRO A 143 -1.11 -13.16 9.34
N LYS A 144 -1.94 -14.06 8.82
CA LYS A 144 -2.00 -14.39 7.38
C LYS A 144 -2.23 -13.12 6.56
N GLY A 145 -1.53 -13.01 5.42
CA GLY A 145 -1.66 -11.87 4.51
C GLY A 145 -0.82 -10.65 4.89
N THR A 146 0.03 -10.76 5.90
CA THR A 146 0.98 -9.71 6.26
C THR A 146 2.10 -9.63 5.22
N VAL A 147 2.46 -8.41 4.82
CA VAL A 147 3.61 -8.17 3.93
C VAL A 147 4.90 -8.41 4.69
N VAL A 148 5.74 -9.30 4.17
CA VAL A 148 7.06 -9.64 4.72
C VAL A 148 8.13 -9.37 3.66
N TYR A 149 8.90 -8.31 3.87
CA TYR A 149 10.04 -7.98 3.00
C TYR A 149 11.20 -8.92 3.24
N LEU A 150 11.75 -9.44 2.15
CA LEU A 150 12.89 -10.37 2.13
C LEU A 150 14.21 -9.67 1.86
N GLN A 151 14.15 -8.36 1.66
CA GLN A 151 15.30 -7.51 1.37
C GLN A 151 15.14 -6.19 2.09
N ARG A 152 16.27 -5.55 2.38
CA ARG A 152 16.27 -4.24 3.02
C ARG A 152 15.52 -3.22 2.17
N LYS A 153 14.48 -2.60 2.76
CA LYS A 153 13.67 -1.56 2.12
C LYS A 153 14.50 -0.37 1.62
N ARG A 154 13.93 0.48 0.76
CA ARG A 154 14.62 1.68 0.23
C ARG A 154 14.69 2.78 1.29
N ARG A 155 15.62 3.72 1.11
CA ARG A 155 15.74 4.89 2.00
C ARG A 155 14.71 5.98 1.68
N GLN A 156 14.11 5.92 0.50
CA GLN A 156 13.11 6.87 0.02
C GLN A 156 12.08 6.12 -0.83
N ALA A 157 10.88 6.67 -0.92
CA ALA A 157 9.84 6.17 -1.80
C ALA A 157 10.19 6.36 -3.29
N ALA A 158 9.42 5.69 -4.14
CA ALA A 158 9.47 5.86 -5.58
C ALA A 158 9.15 7.33 -5.97
N ARG A 159 9.54 7.74 -7.18
CA ARG A 159 9.15 9.07 -7.71
C ARG A 159 7.63 9.15 -7.82
N GLY A 160 7.06 10.31 -7.48
CA GLY A 160 5.61 10.54 -7.41
C GLY A 160 4.96 10.14 -6.09
N MET A 161 5.75 9.71 -5.10
CA MET A 161 5.30 9.33 -3.75
C MET A 161 6.08 10.12 -2.70
N GLU A 162 6.08 11.45 -2.81
CA GLU A 162 6.92 12.34 -2.00
C GLU A 162 6.41 12.50 -0.58
N MET A 163 5.10 12.49 -0.37
CA MET A 163 4.45 12.76 0.90
C MET A 163 3.35 11.73 1.17
N TYR A 164 3.12 11.45 2.44
CA TYR A 164 1.95 10.73 2.92
C TYR A 164 1.21 11.57 3.97
N VAL A 165 -0.12 11.46 3.98
CA VAL A 165 -1.00 12.04 5.00
C VAL A 165 -1.67 10.89 5.75
N PHE A 166 -1.55 10.88 7.08
CA PHE A 166 -2.05 9.79 7.90
C PHE A 166 -3.58 9.81 8.04
N SER A 167 -4.17 8.62 8.00
CA SER A 167 -5.56 8.37 8.37
C SER A 167 -5.66 7.92 9.84
N GLU A 168 -6.86 7.98 10.40
CA GLU A 168 -7.11 7.54 11.78
C GLU A 168 -6.62 6.10 12.04
N GLY A 169 -5.85 5.92 13.11
CA GLY A 169 -5.37 4.60 13.56
C GLY A 169 -4.22 3.99 12.76
N GLU A 170 -3.69 4.67 11.74
CA GLU A 170 -2.49 4.20 11.03
C GLU A 170 -1.23 4.42 11.87
N CYS A 171 -0.24 3.53 11.74
CA CYS A 171 1.08 3.75 12.33
C CYS A 171 2.16 4.03 11.29
N LEU A 172 3.26 4.69 11.68
CA LEU A 172 4.37 5.02 10.79
C LEU A 172 4.96 3.77 10.12
N ARG A 173 5.03 2.64 10.84
CA ARG A 173 5.54 1.38 10.31
C ARG A 173 4.69 0.89 9.13
N ASP A 174 3.37 0.93 9.25
CA ASP A 174 2.46 0.43 8.21
C ASP A 174 2.60 1.23 6.91
N VAL A 175 2.71 2.56 7.03
CA VAL A 175 3.01 3.45 5.89
C VAL A 175 4.37 3.09 5.28
N CYS A 176 5.39 2.88 6.09
CA CYS A 176 6.72 2.49 5.63
C CYS A 176 6.71 1.12 4.92
N GLN A 177 5.90 0.16 5.40
CA GLN A 177 5.68 -1.12 4.73
C GLN A 177 4.93 -0.94 3.42
N ARG A 178 3.91 -0.07 3.39
CA ARG A 178 3.12 0.25 2.20
C ARG A 178 3.98 0.78 1.07
N PHE A 179 4.95 1.64 1.34
CA PHE A 179 5.81 2.24 0.29
C PHE A 179 7.17 1.55 0.10
N ALA A 180 7.42 0.43 0.80
CA ALA A 180 8.73 -0.24 0.81
C ALA A 180 9.89 0.70 1.18
N VAL A 181 9.67 1.57 2.18
CA VAL A 181 10.64 2.52 2.72
C VAL A 181 11.01 2.14 4.15
N ARG A 182 12.26 2.39 4.55
CA ARG A 182 12.72 2.16 5.92
C ARG A 182 12.13 3.19 6.87
N GLN A 183 11.53 2.75 7.96
CA GLN A 183 11.01 3.65 9.00
C GLN A 183 12.08 4.61 9.53
N ALA A 184 13.27 4.11 9.85
CA ALA A 184 14.38 4.95 10.31
C ALA A 184 14.81 6.04 9.29
N SER A 185 14.63 5.78 7.98
CA SER A 185 14.93 6.80 6.96
C SER A 185 13.85 7.88 6.89
N VAL A 186 12.58 7.51 7.08
CA VAL A 186 11.47 8.48 7.15
C VAL A 186 11.58 9.32 8.42
N VAL A 187 11.86 8.71 9.57
CA VAL A 187 12.12 9.43 10.84
C VAL A 187 13.21 10.47 10.66
N LYS A 188 14.37 10.07 10.13
CA LYS A 188 15.50 10.98 9.89
C LYS A 188 15.18 12.07 8.85
N LEU A 189 14.42 11.75 7.81
CA LEU A 189 14.07 12.70 6.75
C LEU A 189 13.14 13.81 7.25
N ASN A 190 12.28 13.48 8.22
CA ASN A 190 11.27 14.39 8.77
C ASN A 190 11.68 15.00 10.12
N GLY A 191 12.81 14.58 10.70
CA GLY A 191 13.22 15.03 12.03
C GLY A 191 12.25 14.63 13.14
N LEU A 192 11.60 13.46 13.01
CA LEU A 192 10.59 13.02 13.97
C LEU A 192 11.25 12.59 15.29
N PRO A 193 10.61 12.86 16.45
CA PRO A 193 11.10 12.40 17.74
C PRO A 193 11.03 10.86 17.85
N GLU A 194 11.82 10.30 18.76
CA GLU A 194 11.75 8.87 19.07
C GLU A 194 10.38 8.52 19.65
N GLY A 195 9.81 7.39 19.22
CA GLY A 195 8.47 6.98 19.64
C GLY A 195 7.32 7.83 19.09
N TRP A 196 7.57 8.70 18.11
CA TRP A 196 6.52 9.49 17.47
C TRP A 196 5.37 8.62 16.95
N VAL A 197 4.15 8.98 17.34
CA VAL A 197 2.91 8.34 16.91
C VAL A 197 2.14 9.32 16.03
N PRO A 198 1.79 8.95 14.79
CA PRO A 198 1.00 9.79 13.90
C PRO A 198 -0.43 10.00 14.40
N GLN A 199 -0.98 11.18 14.14
CA GLN A 199 -2.40 11.51 14.27
C GLN A 199 -3.05 11.70 12.89
N GLU A 200 -4.37 11.65 12.82
CA GLU A 200 -5.10 11.91 11.58
C GLU A 200 -4.73 13.29 11.02
N GLY A 201 -4.39 13.34 9.73
CA GLY A 201 -3.99 14.57 9.04
C GLY A 201 -2.50 14.92 9.15
N ASP A 202 -1.74 14.24 10.00
CA ASP A 202 -0.28 14.38 10.05
C ASP A 202 0.35 14.04 8.71
N ARG A 203 1.51 14.65 8.43
CA ARG A 203 2.19 14.50 7.15
C ARG A 203 3.62 14.06 7.33
N VAL A 204 4.07 13.13 6.49
CA VAL A 204 5.48 12.74 6.41
C VAL A 204 5.98 12.75 4.98
N ILE A 205 7.17 13.27 4.81
CA ILE A 205 7.93 13.22 3.57
C ILE A 205 8.56 11.84 3.47
N LEU A 206 8.23 11.11 2.40
CA LEU A 206 8.80 9.80 2.08
C LEU A 206 9.96 9.90 1.08
N ARG A 207 10.10 11.03 0.39
CA ARG A 207 11.14 11.29 -0.60
C ARG A 207 11.36 12.80 -0.73
N LYS A 208 12.62 13.23 -0.85
CA LYS A 208 12.96 14.63 -1.16
C LYS A 208 12.52 14.98 -2.59
N VAL A 209 11.80 16.09 -2.74
CA VAL A 209 11.59 16.73 -4.04
C VAL A 209 12.97 17.22 -4.52
N ARG A 210 13.31 16.91 -5.77
CA ARG A 210 14.48 17.46 -6.46
C ARG A 210 14.00 18.45 -7.49
#